data_AF-A0A517Z8L3-F1
#
_entry.id   AF-A0A517Z8L3-F1
#
_cell.length_a   1.000
_cell.length_b   1.000
_cell.length_c   1.000
_cell.angle_alpha   90.00
_cell.angle_beta   90.00
_cell.angle_gamma   90.00
#
_symmetry.space_group_name_H-M   'P 1'
#
loop_
_entity.id
_entity.type
_entity.pdbx_description
1 polymer ?
#
loop_
_entity_poly.entity_id
_entity_poly.type
_entity_poly.pdbx_seq_one_letter_code
_entity_poly.pdbx_strand_id
1 'polypeptide(L)'
;MSIRFAGSRSVDERRRRRLAQEADVAATSPRQRSTSKATTAAPATTEATPTSLPAELPVVSVIPRSWWKHVTLAFTAILLLAGVVYWGYHLDQTGSGLAPALGLKAGRMSRFFSTVALLAAGQLSLLVLWHRAKSRKDFNGRYRIWFWAAIVWLVFCGAIATDAHRPAALLVLERWPLNAAQAPLLVWLVPASAITLAMTRLLRREMRACRASRYVLNFATMCAGIAAMTTLAGDLLLSETVHLLLLRTSTMTWHVGVALATLFHARYVIHVTNEPLRQRRHPGRRLLQPIFDALGHVRLPRIRLRLPRIGRPRLPVLRFSLRKPKLPRFSAPKLPRMRLPKVALPSLRLPRPTGRTEASSETPEPGSEVTGKEQNSESRPDASQTAEPRVSRKAARKSAKSSKAKSAAPQVQPEQDVQQTAPPATPQRKAPERKPPPPPAEPPQRKAPPKRVDPPQSHDDSPHADFENDRSLSKKERRRLRKLKRQAERQQARSGDDD
;
A
#
# COMPACT_ATOMS: atom_id res chain seq x y z
N MET A 1 29.47 21.93 -17.76
CA MET A 1 28.56 21.24 -16.81
C MET A 1 27.54 20.40 -17.58
N SER A 2 27.64 19.06 -17.56
CA SER A 2 26.71 18.19 -18.30
C SER A 2 25.32 18.20 -17.65
N ILE A 3 24.31 18.65 -18.40
CA ILE A 3 22.90 18.63 -17.96
C ILE A 3 22.45 17.16 -17.91
N ARG A 4 22.64 16.50 -16.77
CA ARG A 4 22.09 15.15 -16.53
C ARG A 4 20.58 15.28 -16.37
N PHE A 5 19.85 15.00 -17.45
CA PHE A 5 18.40 14.90 -17.43
C PHE A 5 18.00 13.87 -16.36
N ALA A 6 17.11 14.22 -15.43
CA ALA A 6 16.71 13.35 -14.32
C ALA A 6 16.04 12.02 -14.74
N GLY A 7 15.82 11.80 -16.05
CA GLY A 7 15.40 10.52 -16.64
C GLY A 7 16.53 9.67 -17.24
N SER A 8 17.69 10.25 -17.58
CA SER A 8 18.80 9.55 -18.25
C SER A 8 19.29 8.35 -17.44
N ARG A 9 19.48 8.51 -16.12
CA ARG A 9 19.83 7.41 -15.21
C ARG A 9 18.88 6.22 -15.29
N SER A 10 17.59 6.45 -15.48
CA SER A 10 16.62 5.36 -15.59
C SER A 10 16.66 4.66 -16.95
N VAL A 11 17.03 5.37 -18.01
CA VAL A 11 17.21 4.80 -19.35
C VAL A 11 18.52 4.03 -19.41
N ASP A 12 19.60 4.57 -18.85
CA ASP A 12 20.91 3.91 -18.76
C ASP A 12 20.84 2.65 -17.91
N GLU A 13 20.16 2.70 -16.76
CA GLU A 13 19.94 1.53 -15.91
C GLU A 13 19.14 0.44 -16.65
N ARG A 14 18.11 0.84 -17.42
CA ARG A 14 17.32 -0.09 -18.23
C ARG A 14 18.16 -0.70 -19.36
N ARG A 15 19.01 0.08 -20.01
CA ARG A 15 19.93 -0.37 -21.07
C ARG A 15 20.97 -1.33 -20.50
N ARG A 16 21.61 -0.99 -19.38
CA ARG A 16 22.58 -1.86 -18.67
C ARG A 16 21.96 -3.21 -18.30
N ARG A 17 20.73 -3.22 -17.80
CA ARG A 17 20.04 -4.48 -17.44
C ARG A 17 19.66 -5.34 -18.65
N ARG A 18 19.33 -4.71 -19.79
CA ARG A 18 19.12 -5.44 -21.05
C ARG A 18 20.41 -6.07 -21.54
N LEU A 19 21.49 -5.30 -21.57
CA LEU A 19 22.81 -5.80 -21.98
C LEU A 19 23.28 -6.96 -21.08
N ALA A 20 23.05 -6.88 -19.76
CA ALA A 20 23.36 -7.99 -18.86
C ALA A 20 22.52 -9.24 -19.13
N GLN A 21 21.23 -9.10 -19.46
CA GLN A 21 20.39 -10.24 -19.84
C GLN A 21 20.77 -10.83 -21.20
N GLU A 22 21.12 -9.98 -22.17
CA GLU A 22 21.59 -10.42 -23.49
C GLU A 22 22.92 -11.16 -23.36
N ALA A 23 23.83 -10.73 -22.48
CA ALA A 23 25.06 -11.44 -22.17
C ALA A 23 24.80 -12.81 -21.52
N ASP A 24 23.90 -12.90 -20.53
CA ASP A 24 23.54 -14.18 -19.89
C ASP A 24 22.89 -15.15 -20.90
N VAL A 25 22.00 -14.66 -21.76
CA VAL A 25 21.32 -15.47 -22.79
C VAL A 25 22.30 -15.88 -23.88
N ALA A 26 23.25 -15.03 -24.28
CA ALA A 26 24.30 -15.39 -25.22
C ALA A 26 25.23 -16.48 -24.64
N ALA A 27 25.51 -16.43 -23.34
CA ALA A 27 26.32 -17.45 -22.65
C ALA A 27 25.57 -18.78 -22.43
N THR A 28 24.24 -18.76 -22.29
CA THR A 28 23.41 -19.95 -22.07
C THR A 28 22.67 -20.47 -23.30
N SER A 29 22.76 -19.78 -24.44
CA SER A 29 22.25 -20.32 -25.70
C SER A 29 23.10 -21.54 -26.06
N PRO A 30 22.52 -22.74 -26.17
CA PRO A 30 23.26 -23.92 -26.59
C PRO A 30 23.79 -23.61 -27.98
N ARG A 31 25.12 -23.53 -28.09
CA ARG A 31 25.86 -23.43 -29.34
C ARG A 31 25.25 -24.45 -30.30
N GLN A 32 24.47 -23.92 -31.24
CA GLN A 32 23.92 -24.68 -32.34
C GLN A 32 25.10 -25.42 -32.94
N ARG A 33 25.01 -26.75 -32.91
CA ARG A 33 26.03 -27.72 -33.29
C ARG A 33 26.39 -27.47 -34.76
N SER A 34 27.27 -26.50 -35.01
CA SER A 34 27.90 -26.34 -36.31
C SER A 34 28.84 -27.53 -36.43
N THR A 35 28.44 -28.46 -37.28
CA THR A 35 29.26 -29.57 -37.78
C THR A 35 30.45 -28.99 -38.56
N SER A 36 31.45 -28.49 -37.86
CA SER A 36 32.74 -28.15 -38.44
C SER A 36 33.78 -29.08 -37.83
N LYS A 37 34.33 -29.91 -38.73
CA LYS A 37 35.42 -30.87 -38.60
C LYS A 37 36.35 -30.65 -37.40
N ALA A 38 36.64 -31.77 -36.75
CA ALA A 38 37.69 -31.94 -35.76
C ALA A 38 39.02 -31.35 -36.26
N THR A 39 39.56 -30.42 -35.50
CA THR A 39 40.99 -30.15 -35.47
C THR A 39 41.40 -30.14 -34.01
N THR A 40 42.17 -31.16 -33.68
CA THR A 40 42.74 -31.49 -32.37
C THR A 40 43.64 -30.32 -31.94
N ALA A 41 43.17 -29.52 -30.99
CA ALA A 41 43.98 -28.52 -30.31
C ALA A 41 43.72 -28.63 -28.79
N ALA A 42 44.82 -28.56 -28.06
CA ALA A 42 45.07 -29.02 -26.70
C ALA A 42 44.03 -28.61 -25.63
N PRO A 43 43.90 -29.41 -24.55
CA PRO A 43 43.09 -29.05 -23.40
C PRO A 43 43.73 -27.87 -22.66
N ALA A 44 43.29 -26.66 -22.97
CA ALA A 44 43.52 -25.51 -22.10
C ALA A 44 42.69 -25.73 -20.84
N THR A 45 43.35 -26.20 -19.79
CA THR A 45 42.87 -26.25 -18.42
C THR A 45 42.65 -24.81 -17.95
N THR A 46 41.56 -24.19 -18.38
CA THR A 46 41.13 -22.91 -17.85
C THR A 46 40.62 -23.19 -16.45
N GLU A 47 41.48 -23.03 -15.45
CA GLU A 47 41.11 -22.88 -14.05
C GLU A 47 40.06 -21.77 -13.99
N ALA A 48 38.78 -22.16 -14.03
CA ALA A 48 37.66 -21.29 -13.79
C ALA A 48 37.78 -20.85 -12.34
N THR A 49 38.48 -19.73 -12.12
CA THR A 49 38.61 -19.08 -10.83
C THR A 49 37.21 -19.05 -10.22
N PRO A 50 36.98 -19.70 -9.05
CA PRO A 50 35.65 -19.79 -8.47
C PRO A 50 35.18 -18.36 -8.30
N THR A 51 34.23 -17.96 -9.15
CA THR A 51 33.68 -16.62 -9.17
C THR A 51 33.05 -16.45 -7.82
N SER A 52 33.77 -15.77 -6.92
CA SER A 52 33.37 -15.57 -5.54
C SER A 52 31.94 -15.08 -5.55
N LEU A 53 31.01 -15.92 -5.08
CA LEU A 53 29.61 -15.57 -5.00
C LEU A 53 29.54 -14.22 -4.28
N PRO A 54 28.89 -13.20 -4.87
CA PRO A 54 28.92 -11.86 -4.33
C PRO A 54 28.45 -11.92 -2.88
N ALA A 55 29.31 -11.46 -1.96
CA ALA A 55 29.15 -11.55 -0.52
C ALA A 55 27.67 -11.44 -0.14
N GLU A 56 27.11 -12.53 0.40
CA GLU A 56 25.72 -12.58 0.78
C GLU A 56 25.44 -11.40 1.70
N LEU A 57 24.53 -10.52 1.27
CA LEU A 57 24.28 -9.28 2.00
C LEU A 57 23.81 -9.64 3.41
N PRO A 58 24.35 -8.98 4.46
CA PRO A 58 24.02 -9.28 5.86
C PRO A 58 22.53 -9.12 6.16
N VAL A 59 21.76 -8.47 5.28
CA VAL A 59 20.31 -8.30 5.37
C VAL A 59 19.53 -9.61 5.38
N VAL A 60 20.06 -10.69 4.78
CA VAL A 60 19.39 -12.01 4.81
C VAL A 60 19.27 -12.54 6.24
N SER A 61 20.17 -12.13 7.14
CA SER A 61 20.11 -12.49 8.56
C SER A 61 18.93 -11.86 9.32
N VAL A 62 18.43 -10.70 8.87
CA VAL A 62 17.44 -9.92 9.64
C VAL A 62 16.05 -10.54 9.57
N ILE A 63 15.68 -11.14 8.42
CA ILE A 63 14.37 -11.78 8.26
C ILE A 63 14.53 -13.29 8.24
N PRO A 64 14.12 -14.01 9.31
CA PRO A 64 14.33 -15.44 9.38
C PRO A 64 13.62 -16.20 8.27
N ARG A 65 14.21 -17.29 7.79
CA ARG A 65 13.58 -18.13 6.76
C ARG A 65 12.36 -18.91 7.28
N SER A 66 12.43 -19.35 8.54
CA SER A 66 11.44 -20.18 9.21
C SER A 66 10.11 -19.45 9.43
N TRP A 67 9.01 -20.08 9.02
CA TRP A 67 7.67 -19.49 9.11
C TRP A 67 7.18 -19.34 10.55
N TRP A 68 7.53 -20.28 11.44
CA TRP A 68 7.13 -20.26 12.85
C TRP A 68 7.61 -18.99 13.59
N LYS A 69 8.78 -18.45 13.26
CA LYS A 69 9.27 -17.17 13.83
C LYS A 69 8.39 -15.97 13.48
N HIS A 70 7.74 -16.02 12.32
CA HIS A 70 6.80 -14.97 11.92
C HIS A 70 5.44 -15.15 12.58
N VAL A 71 5.01 -16.40 12.77
CA VAL A 71 3.76 -16.74 13.49
C VAL A 71 3.89 -16.34 14.96
N THR A 72 5.01 -16.66 15.60
CA THR A 72 5.30 -16.23 16.99
C THR A 72 5.33 -14.71 17.10
N LEU A 73 6.02 -14.01 16.19
CA LEU A 73 6.03 -12.55 16.17
C LEU A 73 4.62 -11.95 15.97
N ALA A 74 3.80 -12.54 15.10
CA ALA A 74 2.41 -12.13 14.90
C ALA A 74 1.57 -12.35 16.16
N PHE A 75 1.72 -13.51 16.80
CA PHE A 75 1.04 -13.84 18.05
C PHE A 75 1.46 -12.89 19.18
N THR A 76 2.75 -12.61 19.33
CA THR A 76 3.24 -11.65 20.32
C THR A 76 2.69 -10.25 20.06
N ALA A 77 2.59 -9.81 18.80
CA ALA A 77 2.01 -8.52 18.46
C ALA A 77 0.52 -8.43 18.81
N ILE A 78 -0.23 -9.53 18.61
CA ILE A 78 -1.65 -9.63 19.00
C ILE A 78 -1.80 -9.66 20.52
N LEU A 79 -0.95 -10.39 21.25
CA LEU A 79 -0.95 -10.40 22.71
C LEU A 79 -0.63 -9.01 23.30
N LEU A 80 0.36 -8.31 22.74
CA LEU A 80 0.68 -6.94 23.16
C LEU A 80 -0.48 -5.98 22.89
N LEU A 81 -1.13 -6.11 21.73
CA LEU A 81 -2.35 -5.35 21.42
C LEU A 81 -3.45 -5.63 22.44
N ALA A 82 -3.73 -6.91 22.73
CA ALA A 82 -4.74 -7.31 23.70
C ALA A 82 -4.41 -6.79 25.11
N GLY A 83 -3.14 -6.86 25.52
CA GLY A 83 -2.65 -6.33 26.79
C GLY A 83 -2.83 -4.82 26.90
N VAL A 84 -2.47 -4.05 25.87
CA VAL A 84 -2.68 -2.59 25.83
C VAL A 84 -4.17 -2.24 25.92
N VAL A 85 -5.03 -2.99 25.24
CA VAL A 85 -6.49 -2.77 25.28
C VAL A 85 -7.06 -3.12 26.65
N TYR A 86 -6.76 -4.31 27.17
CA TYR A 86 -7.27 -4.79 28.44
C TYR A 86 -6.82 -3.89 29.60
N TRP A 87 -5.53 -3.60 29.68
CA TRP A 87 -4.97 -2.77 30.75
C TRP A 87 -5.44 -1.32 30.63
N GLY A 88 -5.47 -0.77 29.42
CA GLY A 88 -5.96 0.59 29.21
C GLY A 88 -7.43 0.75 29.59
N TYR A 89 -8.26 -0.27 29.31
CA TYR A 89 -9.66 -0.28 29.72
C TYR A 89 -9.80 -0.33 31.24
N HIS A 90 -9.08 -1.25 31.90
CA HIS A 90 -9.13 -1.40 33.36
C HIS A 90 -8.65 -0.13 34.10
N LEU A 91 -7.60 0.52 33.62
CA LEU A 91 -7.08 1.76 34.22
C LEU A 91 -8.04 2.95 34.04
N ASP A 92 -8.74 3.02 32.90
CA ASP A 92 -9.76 4.05 32.67
C ASP A 92 -10.96 3.85 33.61
N GLN A 93 -11.34 2.61 33.93
CA GLN A 93 -12.43 2.32 34.86
C GLN A 93 -12.08 2.60 36.32
N THR A 94 -10.85 2.27 36.73
CA THR A 94 -10.40 2.44 38.12
C THR A 94 -10.02 3.88 38.47
N GLY A 95 -9.93 4.78 37.49
CA GLY A 95 -9.53 6.18 37.72
C GLY A 95 -8.09 6.32 38.22
N SER A 96 -7.24 5.34 37.92
CA SER A 96 -5.85 5.33 38.40
C SER A 96 -5.06 6.55 37.90
N GLY A 97 -4.08 7.01 38.68
CA GLY A 97 -3.14 8.06 38.25
C GLY A 97 -2.32 7.70 37.00
N LEU A 98 -2.34 6.43 36.59
CA LEU A 98 -1.69 5.94 35.37
C LEU A 98 -2.59 6.04 34.12
N ALA A 99 -3.89 6.32 34.26
CA ALA A 99 -4.83 6.47 33.15
C ALA A 99 -4.34 7.48 32.07
N PRO A 100 -3.69 8.61 32.40
CA PRO A 100 -3.13 9.51 31.38
C PRO A 100 -2.01 8.90 30.53
N ALA A 101 -1.29 7.90 31.04
CA ALA A 101 -0.19 7.23 30.34
C ALA A 101 -0.68 5.99 29.56
N LEU A 102 -1.44 5.14 30.24
CA LEU A 102 -1.79 3.79 29.79
C LEU A 102 -3.27 3.63 29.41
N GLY A 103 -4.13 4.56 29.84
CA GLY A 103 -5.57 4.54 29.56
C GLY A 103 -5.89 4.68 28.08
N LEU A 104 -7.05 4.17 27.65
CA LEU A 104 -7.51 4.24 26.26
C LEU A 104 -8.03 5.64 25.89
N LYS A 105 -8.56 6.39 26.87
CA LYS A 105 -9.02 7.78 26.71
C LYS A 105 -7.86 8.73 26.37
N ALA A 106 -6.88 8.86 27.27
CA ALA A 106 -5.73 9.73 27.08
C ALA A 106 -4.72 9.15 26.07
N GLY A 107 -4.48 7.83 26.13
CA GLY A 107 -3.96 7.05 25.01
C GLY A 107 -2.52 7.30 24.59
N ARG A 108 -1.59 7.64 25.50
CA ARG A 108 -0.17 7.72 25.13
C ARG A 108 0.39 6.35 24.70
N MET A 109 0.07 5.30 25.44
CA MET A 109 0.49 3.93 25.09
C MET A 109 -0.14 3.43 23.78
N SER A 110 -1.44 3.67 23.56
CA SER A 110 -2.11 3.25 22.32
C SER A 110 -1.59 4.01 21.08
N ARG A 111 -1.28 5.30 21.24
CA ARG A 111 -0.56 6.09 20.22
C ARG A 111 0.84 5.53 19.99
N PHE A 112 1.62 5.32 21.05
CA PHE A 112 2.97 4.76 20.94
C PHE A 112 2.96 3.43 20.19
N PHE A 113 2.11 2.49 20.59
CA PHE A 113 1.96 1.20 19.93
C PHE A 113 1.60 1.33 18.44
N SER A 114 0.64 2.20 18.10
CA SER A 114 0.28 2.50 16.71
C SER A 114 1.43 3.10 15.91
N THR A 115 2.21 4.01 16.50
CA THR A 115 3.37 4.62 15.84
C THR A 115 4.47 3.61 15.57
N VAL A 116 4.77 2.72 16.52
CA VAL A 116 5.76 1.65 16.33
C VAL A 116 5.32 0.70 15.22
N ALA A 117 4.03 0.31 15.20
CA ALA A 117 3.49 -0.56 14.15
C ALA A 117 3.57 0.09 12.75
N LEU A 118 3.19 1.36 12.60
CA LEU A 118 3.28 2.07 11.34
C LEU A 118 4.72 2.35 10.90
N LEU A 119 5.62 2.63 11.85
CA LEU A 119 7.04 2.79 11.59
C LEU A 119 7.62 1.47 11.06
N ALA A 120 7.30 0.35 11.70
CA ALA A 120 7.69 -0.98 11.24
C ALA A 120 7.14 -1.27 9.83
N ALA A 121 5.87 -0.96 9.56
CA ALA A 121 5.29 -1.10 8.22
C ALA A 121 6.01 -0.25 7.16
N GLY A 122 6.41 0.98 7.51
CA GLY A 122 7.19 1.87 6.66
C GLY A 122 8.58 1.30 6.36
N GLN A 123 9.30 0.86 7.39
CA GLN A 123 10.63 0.26 7.27
C GLN A 123 10.61 -1.04 6.45
N LEU A 124 9.65 -1.93 6.72
CA LEU A 124 9.45 -3.16 5.95
C LEU A 124 9.11 -2.87 4.48
N SER A 125 8.35 -1.81 4.21
CA SER A 125 8.07 -1.38 2.83
C SER A 125 9.35 -0.91 2.11
N LEU A 126 10.25 -0.19 2.80
CA LEU A 126 11.56 0.17 2.25
C LEU A 126 12.47 -1.04 2.03
N LEU A 127 12.38 -2.05 2.90
CA LEU A 127 13.12 -3.30 2.73
C LEU A 127 12.64 -4.08 1.50
N VAL A 128 11.32 -4.18 1.30
CA VAL A 128 10.73 -4.78 0.09
C VAL A 128 11.15 -4.00 -1.15
N LEU A 129 11.10 -2.66 -1.09
CA LEU A 129 11.56 -1.78 -2.16
C LEU A 129 13.03 -2.09 -2.53
N TRP A 130 13.91 -2.19 -1.54
CA TRP A 130 15.33 -2.44 -1.77
C TRP A 130 15.57 -3.80 -2.42
N HIS A 131 14.94 -4.87 -1.93
CA HIS A 131 15.06 -6.18 -2.55
C HIS A 131 14.55 -6.16 -3.99
N ARG A 132 13.34 -5.63 -4.22
CA ARG A 132 12.76 -5.59 -5.57
C ARG A 132 13.51 -4.70 -6.54
N ALA A 133 14.20 -3.67 -6.09
CA ALA A 133 15.06 -2.86 -6.95
C ALA A 133 16.19 -3.66 -7.62
N LYS A 134 16.60 -4.78 -6.99
CA LYS A 134 17.62 -5.72 -7.51
C LYS A 134 17.07 -6.72 -8.52
N SER A 135 15.74 -6.84 -8.67
CA SER A 135 15.14 -7.71 -9.68
C SER A 135 15.57 -7.28 -11.09
N ARG A 136 16.08 -8.24 -11.88
CA ARG A 136 16.46 -8.02 -13.28
C ARG A 136 15.22 -7.93 -14.19
N LYS A 137 14.08 -8.52 -13.81
CA LYS A 137 12.87 -8.56 -14.65
C LYS A 137 11.92 -7.38 -14.41
N ASP A 138 12.09 -6.58 -13.36
CA ASP A 138 11.25 -5.39 -13.11
C ASP A 138 11.65 -4.15 -13.92
N PHE A 139 11.52 -4.22 -15.24
CA PHE A 139 11.81 -3.09 -16.13
C PHE A 139 10.75 -1.99 -16.12
N ASN A 140 9.60 -2.23 -15.51
CA ASN A 140 8.49 -1.28 -15.47
C ASN A 140 8.52 -0.39 -14.22
N GLY A 141 9.50 -0.60 -13.33
CA GLY A 141 9.66 0.18 -12.12
C GLY A 141 8.52 -0.03 -11.12
N ARG A 142 7.92 -1.22 -11.07
CA ARG A 142 6.80 -1.49 -10.14
C ARG A 142 7.21 -1.47 -8.69
N TYR A 143 8.47 -1.77 -8.40
CA TYR A 143 9.04 -1.60 -7.07
C TYR A 143 8.76 -0.20 -6.48
N ARG A 144 8.56 0.84 -7.30
CA ARG A 144 8.21 2.20 -6.84
C ARG A 144 6.92 2.27 -6.03
N ILE A 145 5.99 1.32 -6.18
CA ILE A 145 4.78 1.25 -5.34
C ILE A 145 5.17 1.14 -3.86
N TRP A 146 6.24 0.40 -3.55
CA TRP A 146 6.71 0.20 -2.18
C TRP A 146 7.36 1.45 -1.58
N PHE A 147 7.95 2.31 -2.42
CA PHE A 147 8.39 3.64 -1.99
C PHE A 147 7.20 4.50 -1.56
N TRP A 148 6.12 4.52 -2.35
CA TRP A 148 4.90 5.24 -1.99
C TRP A 148 4.21 4.65 -0.76
N ALA A 149 4.19 3.32 -0.62
CA ALA A 149 3.69 2.66 0.58
C ALA A 149 4.46 3.12 1.83
N ALA A 150 5.80 3.12 1.77
CA ALA A 150 6.63 3.61 2.86
C ALA A 150 6.32 5.07 3.21
N ILE A 151 6.23 5.97 2.22
CA ILE A 151 5.87 7.38 2.47
C ILE A 151 4.51 7.48 3.16
N VAL A 152 3.49 6.81 2.64
CA VAL A 152 2.13 6.87 3.22
C VAL A 152 2.13 6.39 4.67
N TRP A 153 2.78 5.27 4.97
CA TRP A 153 2.86 4.76 6.34
C TRP A 153 3.66 5.65 7.27
N LEU A 154 4.75 6.26 6.80
CA LEU A 154 5.54 7.21 7.60
C LEU A 154 4.80 8.54 7.83
N VAL A 155 4.03 9.02 6.85
CA VAL A 155 3.17 10.20 7.01
C VAL A 155 2.07 9.93 8.04
N PHE A 156 1.41 8.77 7.98
CA PHE A 156 0.44 8.37 9.00
C PHE A 156 1.11 8.15 10.37
N CYS A 157 2.30 7.56 10.40
CA CYS A 157 3.09 7.42 11.63
C CYS A 157 3.34 8.80 12.26
N GLY A 158 3.80 9.78 11.48
CA GLY A 158 4.03 11.15 11.95
C GLY A 158 2.74 11.82 12.41
N ALA A 159 1.64 11.66 11.65
CA ALA A 159 0.34 12.25 11.98
C ALA A 159 -0.28 11.67 13.26
N ILE A 160 -0.03 10.40 13.58
CA ILE A 160 -0.48 9.75 14.83
C ILE A 160 0.46 10.09 15.99
N ALA A 161 1.78 10.16 15.74
CA ALA A 161 2.76 10.48 16.78
C ALA A 161 2.59 11.92 17.32
N THR A 162 2.24 12.85 16.45
CA THR A 162 2.18 14.29 16.76
C THR A 162 0.76 14.82 16.90
N ASP A 163 -0.25 14.01 16.58
CA ASP A 163 -1.63 14.45 16.37
C ASP A 163 -1.77 15.62 15.37
N ALA A 164 -0.79 15.81 14.46
CA ALA A 164 -0.76 16.92 13.51
C ALA A 164 -1.98 16.99 12.58
N HIS A 165 -2.73 15.90 12.45
CA HIS A 165 -3.98 15.87 11.68
C HIS A 165 -5.04 16.81 12.24
N ARG A 166 -5.10 17.03 13.56
CA ARG A 166 -6.06 17.94 14.21
C ARG A 166 -5.80 19.40 13.88
N PRO A 167 -4.61 19.98 14.17
CA PRO A 167 -4.33 21.37 13.81
C PRO A 167 -4.33 21.59 12.30
N ALA A 168 -3.90 20.61 11.50
CA ALA A 168 -3.99 20.71 10.05
C ALA A 168 -5.44 20.83 9.56
N ALA A 169 -6.38 20.07 10.15
CA ALA A 169 -7.79 20.18 9.82
C ALA A 169 -8.38 21.56 10.20
N LEU A 170 -8.00 22.11 11.36
CA LEU A 170 -8.43 23.44 11.78
C LEU A 170 -7.93 24.54 10.83
N LEU A 171 -6.65 24.48 10.42
CA LEU A 171 -6.07 25.43 9.44
C LEU A 171 -6.77 25.36 8.07
N VAL A 172 -7.16 24.16 7.64
CA VAL A 172 -7.92 23.98 6.39
C VAL A 172 -9.31 24.59 6.52
N LEU A 173 -9.99 24.40 7.65
CA LEU A 173 -11.33 24.97 7.89
C LEU A 173 -11.33 26.48 8.06
N GLU A 174 -10.27 27.05 8.64
CA GLU A 174 -10.09 28.50 8.69
C GLU A 174 -10.03 29.09 7.27
N ARG A 175 -9.41 28.37 6.32
CA ARG A 175 -9.31 28.81 4.93
C ARG A 175 -10.55 28.49 4.09
N TRP A 176 -11.20 27.37 4.39
CA TRP A 176 -12.36 26.85 3.68
C TRP A 176 -13.41 26.37 4.70
N PRO A 177 -14.27 27.28 5.20
CA PRO A 177 -15.28 26.90 6.17
C PRO A 177 -16.29 25.95 5.52
N LEU A 178 -16.43 24.76 6.10
CA LEU A 178 -17.40 23.77 5.69
C LEU A 178 -18.53 23.72 6.72
N ASN A 179 -19.75 23.99 6.29
CA ASN A 179 -20.95 23.91 7.13
C ASN A 179 -21.42 22.46 7.26
N ALA A 180 -20.60 21.61 7.85
CA ALA A 180 -20.93 20.21 8.13
C ALA A 180 -20.75 19.91 9.61
N ALA A 181 -21.68 19.14 10.19
CA ALA A 181 -21.45 18.50 11.47
C ALA A 181 -20.16 17.67 11.37
N GLN A 182 -19.25 17.85 12.34
CA GLN A 182 -17.93 17.21 12.36
C GLN A 182 -17.01 17.57 11.17
N ALA A 183 -17.14 18.78 10.61
CA ALA A 183 -16.24 19.27 9.55
C ALA A 183 -14.74 19.03 9.81
N PRO A 184 -14.19 19.24 11.04
CA PRO A 184 -12.76 19.00 11.29
C PRO A 184 -12.36 17.54 11.08
N LEU A 185 -13.25 16.62 11.44
CA LEU A 185 -13.03 15.19 11.31
C LEU A 185 -13.08 14.77 9.84
N LEU A 186 -14.08 15.23 9.10
CA LEU A 186 -14.28 14.91 7.68
C LEU A 186 -13.12 15.40 6.80
N VAL A 187 -12.60 16.59 7.08
CA VAL A 187 -11.48 17.19 6.34
C VAL A 187 -10.25 16.30 6.33
N TRP A 188 -9.98 15.57 7.42
CA TRP A 188 -8.87 14.62 7.49
C TRP A 188 -9.26 13.19 7.11
N LEU A 189 -10.40 12.71 7.60
CA LEU A 189 -10.82 11.32 7.45
C LEU A 189 -11.05 10.95 5.98
N VAL A 190 -11.65 11.83 5.18
CA VAL A 190 -11.91 11.60 3.75
C VAL A 190 -10.62 11.37 2.95
N PRO A 191 -9.63 12.29 2.97
CA PRO A 191 -8.38 12.05 2.25
C PRO A 191 -7.58 10.87 2.82
N ALA A 192 -7.54 10.69 4.15
CA ALA A 192 -6.87 9.54 4.76
C ALA A 192 -7.48 8.21 4.30
N SER A 193 -8.81 8.12 4.25
CA SER A 193 -9.55 6.94 3.77
C SER A 193 -9.31 6.68 2.28
N ALA A 194 -9.33 7.73 1.45
CA ALA A 194 -9.06 7.62 0.02
C ALA A 194 -7.63 7.12 -0.26
N ILE A 195 -6.63 7.68 0.43
CA ILE A 195 -5.23 7.26 0.34
C ILE A 195 -5.06 5.81 0.81
N THR A 196 -5.65 5.45 1.96
CA THR A 196 -5.59 4.09 2.50
C THR A 196 -6.20 3.09 1.54
N LEU A 197 -7.39 3.36 1.01
CA LEU A 197 -8.07 2.47 0.07
C LEU A 197 -7.29 2.33 -1.25
N ALA A 198 -6.74 3.43 -1.77
CA ALA A 198 -5.88 3.40 -2.95
C ALA A 198 -4.62 2.56 -2.70
N MET A 199 -3.93 2.76 -1.58
CA MET A 199 -2.72 2.03 -1.22
C MET A 199 -3.01 0.55 -1.02
N THR A 200 -4.06 0.20 -0.28
CA THR A 200 -4.50 -1.19 -0.10
C THR A 200 -4.81 -1.86 -1.45
N ARG A 201 -5.49 -1.16 -2.37
CA ARG A 201 -5.77 -1.71 -3.71
C ARG A 201 -4.49 -1.97 -4.51
N LEU A 202 -3.47 -1.11 -4.38
CA LEU A 202 -2.17 -1.28 -5.03
C LEU A 202 -1.39 -2.45 -4.39
N LEU A 203 -1.28 -2.47 -3.06
CA LEU A 203 -0.59 -3.54 -2.32
C LEU A 203 -1.26 -4.90 -2.54
N ARG A 204 -2.60 -4.97 -2.55
CA ARG A 204 -3.35 -6.20 -2.84
C ARG A 204 -3.04 -6.75 -4.23
N ARG A 205 -2.67 -5.91 -5.21
CA ARG A 205 -2.24 -6.36 -6.55
C ARG A 205 -0.82 -6.93 -6.53
N GLU A 206 0.08 -6.34 -5.77
CA GLU A 206 1.47 -6.79 -5.63
C GLU A 206 1.60 -8.04 -4.74
N MET A 207 0.76 -8.17 -3.72
CA MET A 207 0.77 -9.28 -2.76
C MET A 207 -0.02 -10.52 -3.25
N ARG A 208 -0.49 -10.56 -4.51
CA ARG A 208 -1.39 -11.63 -5.01
C ARG A 208 -0.85 -13.05 -4.88
N ALA A 209 0.47 -13.23 -4.95
CA ALA A 209 1.08 -14.55 -4.83
C ALA A 209 1.31 -14.99 -3.38
N CYS A 210 1.31 -14.07 -2.42
CA CYS A 210 1.43 -14.39 -1.01
C CYS A 210 0.05 -14.39 -0.36
N ARG A 211 -0.59 -15.57 -0.27
CA ARG A 211 -1.96 -15.72 0.27
C ARG A 211 -2.08 -15.14 1.68
N ALA A 212 -1.14 -15.48 2.58
CA ALA A 212 -1.12 -15.00 3.96
C ALA A 212 -1.11 -13.47 4.05
N SER A 213 -0.14 -12.81 3.40
CA SER A 213 -0.04 -11.35 3.35
C SER A 213 -1.33 -10.69 2.83
N ARG A 214 -1.96 -11.28 1.81
CA ARG A 214 -3.23 -10.78 1.26
C ARG A 214 -4.40 -10.93 2.24
N TYR A 215 -4.53 -12.06 2.94
CA TYR A 215 -5.60 -12.24 3.94
C TYR A 215 -5.43 -11.25 5.09
N VAL A 216 -4.22 -11.11 5.61
CA VAL A 216 -3.89 -10.16 6.69
C VAL A 216 -4.15 -8.72 6.26
N LEU A 217 -3.76 -8.33 5.04
CA LEU A 217 -4.05 -6.99 4.50
C LEU A 217 -5.56 -6.76 4.36
N ASN A 218 -6.32 -7.74 3.91
CA ASN A 218 -7.78 -7.62 3.79
C ASN A 218 -8.43 -7.44 5.17
N PHE A 219 -8.03 -8.24 6.16
CA PHE A 219 -8.48 -8.11 7.53
C PHE A 219 -8.15 -6.72 8.09
N ALA A 220 -6.90 -6.28 7.96
CA ALA A 220 -6.48 -4.94 8.37
C ALA A 220 -7.32 -3.83 7.70
N THR A 221 -7.69 -4.01 6.43
CA THR A 221 -8.56 -3.06 5.71
C THR A 221 -9.98 -3.06 6.26
N MET A 222 -10.53 -4.21 6.65
CA MET A 222 -11.84 -4.28 7.31
C MET A 222 -11.79 -3.56 8.65
N CYS A 223 -10.75 -3.78 9.46
CA CYS A 223 -10.55 -3.04 10.72
C CYS A 223 -10.44 -1.52 10.50
N ALA A 224 -9.75 -1.07 9.44
CA ALA A 224 -9.70 0.34 9.07
C ALA A 224 -11.10 0.89 8.70
N GLY A 225 -11.90 0.09 7.99
CA GLY A 225 -13.27 0.43 7.65
C GLY A 225 -14.17 0.54 8.89
N ILE A 226 -14.05 -0.41 9.84
CA ILE A 226 -14.74 -0.37 11.13
C ILE A 226 -14.33 0.89 11.89
N ALA A 227 -13.03 1.18 12.01
CA ALA A 227 -12.55 2.39 12.66
C ALA A 227 -13.15 3.67 12.04
N ALA A 228 -13.14 3.79 10.71
CA ALA A 228 -13.71 4.94 10.02
C ALA A 228 -15.23 5.06 10.25
N MET A 229 -15.97 3.94 10.18
CA MET A 229 -17.41 3.92 10.45
C MET A 229 -17.74 4.27 11.90
N THR A 230 -17.00 3.71 12.86
CA THR A 230 -17.12 4.02 14.27
C THR A 230 -16.80 5.50 14.53
N THR A 231 -15.83 6.07 13.84
CA THR A 231 -15.53 7.51 13.97
C THR A 231 -16.68 8.40 13.48
N LEU A 232 -17.39 7.99 12.43
CA LEU A 232 -18.45 8.79 11.80
C LEU A 232 -19.82 8.63 12.48
N ALA A 233 -20.15 7.41 12.90
CA ALA A 233 -21.49 7.05 13.39
C ALA A 233 -21.49 6.54 14.84
N GLY A 234 -20.32 6.47 15.48
CA GLY A 234 -20.16 5.86 16.81
C GLY A 234 -20.97 6.54 17.89
N ASP A 235 -20.95 7.88 17.89
CA ASP A 235 -21.67 8.69 18.88
C ASP A 235 -23.19 8.51 18.83
N LEU A 236 -23.74 8.09 17.68
CA LEU A 236 -25.18 7.87 17.52
C LEU A 236 -25.63 6.45 17.91
N LEU A 237 -24.76 5.46 17.76
CA LEU A 237 -25.15 4.04 17.80
C LEU A 237 -24.62 3.29 19.03
N LEU A 238 -23.55 3.78 19.65
CA LEU A 238 -22.80 3.03 20.66
C LEU A 238 -22.69 3.82 21.95
N SER A 239 -22.68 3.12 23.09
CA SER A 239 -22.32 3.76 24.36
C SER A 239 -20.88 4.27 24.30
N GLU A 240 -20.57 5.35 25.02
CA GLU A 240 -19.25 6.01 24.99
C GLU A 240 -18.10 5.01 25.19
N THR A 241 -18.26 4.08 26.13
CA THR A 241 -17.28 3.04 26.45
C THR A 241 -17.06 2.08 25.28
N VAL A 242 -18.14 1.60 24.65
CA VAL A 242 -18.04 0.65 23.53
C VAL A 242 -17.54 1.38 22.27
N HIS A 243 -17.98 2.61 22.03
CA HIS A 243 -17.44 3.46 20.96
C HIS A 243 -15.92 3.56 21.11
N LEU A 244 -15.43 4.01 22.27
CA LEU A 244 -14.01 4.22 22.48
C LEU A 244 -13.21 2.92 22.35
N LEU A 245 -13.69 1.83 22.95
CA LEU A 245 -13.04 0.53 22.87
C LEU A 245 -12.98 0.03 21.42
N LEU A 246 -14.08 0.09 20.69
CA LEU A 246 -14.16 -0.34 19.29
C LEU A 246 -13.26 0.52 18.39
N LEU A 247 -13.27 1.84 18.56
CA LEU A 247 -12.43 2.76 17.79
C LEU A 247 -10.94 2.50 18.03
N ARG A 248 -10.52 2.39 19.29
CA ARG A 248 -9.11 2.19 19.65
C ARG A 248 -8.62 0.80 19.23
N THR A 249 -9.39 -0.24 19.48
CA THR A 249 -9.03 -1.61 19.10
C THR A 249 -8.94 -1.76 17.58
N SER A 250 -9.94 -1.31 16.83
CA SER A 250 -9.97 -1.44 15.37
C SER A 250 -8.84 -0.64 14.69
N THR A 251 -8.53 0.57 15.16
CA THR A 251 -7.41 1.38 14.66
C THR A 251 -6.06 0.70 14.92
N MET A 252 -5.79 0.27 16.15
CA MET A 252 -4.53 -0.42 16.47
C MET A 252 -4.39 -1.76 15.72
N THR A 253 -5.49 -2.51 15.59
CA THR A 253 -5.53 -3.76 14.82
C THR A 253 -5.22 -3.52 13.35
N TRP A 254 -5.73 -2.43 12.77
CA TRP A 254 -5.39 -2.03 11.40
C TRP A 254 -3.88 -1.76 11.26
N HIS A 255 -3.27 -0.97 12.15
CA HIS A 255 -1.85 -0.64 12.08
C HIS A 255 -0.96 -1.89 12.20
N VAL A 256 -1.22 -2.74 13.19
CA VAL A 256 -0.51 -4.03 13.37
C VAL A 256 -0.74 -4.94 12.17
N GLY A 257 -1.97 -5.02 11.66
CA GLY A 257 -2.30 -5.82 10.49
C GLY A 257 -1.54 -5.38 9.23
N VAL A 258 -1.36 -4.08 9.00
CA VAL A 258 -0.53 -3.57 7.89
C VAL A 258 0.95 -3.93 8.10
N ALA A 259 1.47 -3.81 9.31
CA ALA A 259 2.85 -4.22 9.64
C ALA A 259 3.07 -5.73 9.40
N LEU A 260 2.17 -6.58 9.88
CA LEU A 260 2.24 -8.03 9.66
C LEU A 260 2.07 -8.40 8.18
N ALA A 261 1.16 -7.75 7.46
CA ALA A 261 0.97 -7.99 6.03
C ALA A 261 2.23 -7.65 5.23
N THR A 262 2.91 -6.53 5.56
CA THR A 262 4.17 -6.14 4.93
C THR A 262 5.33 -7.04 5.33
N LEU A 263 5.38 -7.50 6.58
CA LEU A 263 6.37 -8.47 7.07
C LEU A 263 6.27 -9.81 6.33
N PHE A 264 5.07 -10.40 6.26
CA PHE A 264 4.87 -11.65 5.52
C PHE A 264 5.20 -11.50 4.04
N HIS A 265 4.95 -10.33 3.45
CA HIS A 265 5.35 -10.05 2.08
C HIS A 265 6.87 -9.88 1.93
N ALA A 266 7.52 -9.20 2.87
CA ALA A 266 8.98 -9.05 2.88
C ALA A 266 9.66 -10.42 2.93
N ARG A 267 9.21 -11.32 3.80
CA ARG A 267 9.65 -12.72 3.82
C ARG A 267 9.46 -13.40 2.47
N TYR A 268 8.28 -13.27 1.85
CA TYR A 268 8.00 -13.86 0.54
C TYR A 268 8.95 -13.32 -0.55
N VAL A 269 9.22 -12.01 -0.55
CA VAL A 269 10.10 -11.38 -1.54
C VAL A 269 11.56 -11.81 -1.36
N ILE A 270 12.02 -11.93 -0.12
CA ILE A 270 13.41 -12.29 0.20
C ILE A 270 13.66 -13.77 -0.06
N HIS A 271 12.77 -14.64 0.41
CA HIS A 271 13.03 -16.09 0.47
C HIS A 271 12.37 -16.90 -0.66
N VAL A 272 11.35 -16.36 -1.33
CA VAL A 272 10.61 -17.12 -2.37
C VAL A 272 10.84 -16.55 -3.76
N THR A 273 10.56 -15.26 -3.97
CA THR A 273 10.79 -14.64 -5.28
C THR A 273 10.92 -13.13 -5.17
N ASN A 274 12.04 -12.63 -5.68
CA ASN A 274 12.27 -11.19 -5.83
C ASN A 274 11.57 -10.61 -7.08
N GLU A 275 11.08 -11.48 -7.98
CA GLU A 275 10.56 -11.05 -9.27
C GLU A 275 9.12 -10.55 -9.14
N PRO A 276 8.77 -9.39 -9.73
CA PRO A 276 7.40 -8.93 -9.74
C PRO A 276 6.54 -9.92 -10.53
N LEU A 277 5.32 -10.17 -10.04
CA LEU A 277 4.39 -11.05 -10.75
C LEU A 277 4.12 -10.51 -12.15
N ARG A 278 4.23 -11.37 -13.16
CA ARG A 278 3.80 -11.04 -14.53
C ARG A 278 2.36 -10.56 -14.45
N GLN A 279 2.12 -9.31 -14.85
CA GLN A 279 0.75 -8.82 -14.92
C GLN A 279 0.05 -9.67 -15.97
N ARG A 280 -0.91 -10.46 -15.53
CA ARG A 280 -1.91 -11.03 -16.43
C ARG A 280 -2.62 -9.82 -17.04
N ARG A 281 -2.32 -9.52 -18.30
CA ARG A 281 -3.01 -8.47 -19.06
C ARG A 281 -4.45 -8.91 -19.17
N HIS A 282 -5.31 -8.42 -18.28
CA HIS A 282 -6.74 -8.71 -18.37
C HIS A 282 -7.26 -7.99 -19.62
N PRO A 283 -7.74 -8.73 -20.64
CA PRO A 283 -8.13 -8.13 -21.92
C PRO A 283 -9.26 -7.10 -21.78
N GLY A 284 -10.12 -7.23 -20.75
CA GLY A 284 -11.23 -6.31 -20.49
C GLY A 284 -10.87 -4.99 -19.79
N ARG A 285 -9.62 -4.79 -19.34
CA ARG A 285 -9.24 -3.53 -18.66
C ARG A 285 -8.99 -2.35 -19.59
N ARG A 286 -8.99 -2.55 -20.91
CA ARG A 286 -8.79 -1.47 -21.88
C ARG A 286 -9.82 -0.33 -21.73
N LEU A 287 -11.05 -0.63 -21.30
CA LEU A 287 -12.09 0.38 -21.13
C LEU A 287 -11.83 1.34 -19.95
N LEU A 288 -11.25 0.85 -18.85
CA LEU A 288 -10.97 1.67 -17.66
C LEU A 288 -9.53 2.19 -17.62
N GLN A 289 -8.67 1.67 -18.49
CA GLN A 289 -7.29 2.09 -18.61
C GLN A 289 -7.11 3.60 -18.86
N PRO A 290 -7.90 4.28 -19.72
CA PRO A 290 -7.77 5.73 -19.88
C PRO A 290 -8.13 6.51 -18.61
N ILE A 291 -9.02 5.99 -17.74
CA ILE A 291 -9.33 6.63 -16.45
C ILE A 291 -8.14 6.47 -15.49
N PHE A 292 -7.56 5.28 -15.41
CA PHE A 292 -6.38 5.03 -14.58
C PHE A 292 -5.13 5.73 -15.11
N ASP A 293 -4.96 5.82 -16.43
CA ASP A 293 -3.87 6.54 -17.08
C ASP A 293 -4.10 8.05 -16.95
N ALA A 294 -5.35 8.55 -17.00
CA ALA A 294 -5.66 9.95 -16.67
C ALA A 294 -5.36 10.27 -15.20
N LEU A 295 -5.68 9.36 -14.27
CA LEU A 295 -5.31 9.47 -12.85
C LEU A 295 -3.79 9.31 -12.62
N GLY A 296 -3.10 8.52 -13.43
CA GLY A 296 -1.64 8.38 -13.43
C GLY A 296 -0.91 9.55 -14.13
N HIS A 297 -1.60 10.24 -15.03
CA HIS A 297 -1.19 11.46 -15.72
C HIS A 297 -1.68 12.74 -15.04
N VAL A 298 -2.42 12.63 -13.92
CA VAL A 298 -2.30 13.61 -12.84
C VAL A 298 -0.83 13.53 -12.44
N ARG A 299 -0.02 14.31 -13.16
CA ARG A 299 1.27 14.78 -12.69
C ARG A 299 0.89 15.41 -11.36
N LEU A 300 0.98 14.64 -10.27
CA LEU A 300 1.22 15.21 -8.95
C LEU A 300 2.20 16.33 -9.26
N PRO A 301 1.82 17.60 -8.99
CA PRO A 301 2.69 18.71 -9.32
C PRO A 301 4.05 18.24 -8.86
N ARG A 302 5.06 18.33 -9.73
CA ARG A 302 6.43 18.15 -9.29
C ARG A 302 6.65 19.31 -8.32
N ILE A 303 6.13 19.16 -7.10
CA ILE A 303 6.61 19.76 -5.89
C ILE A 303 8.00 19.17 -5.91
N ARG A 304 8.91 19.93 -6.53
CA ARG A 304 10.32 19.81 -6.27
C ARG A 304 10.38 20.17 -4.79
N LEU A 305 10.09 19.19 -3.93
CA LEU A 305 10.68 19.09 -2.62
C LEU A 305 12.17 19.05 -2.96
N ARG A 306 12.75 20.24 -3.18
CA ARG A 306 14.16 20.47 -2.97
C ARG A 306 14.31 20.15 -1.51
N LEU A 307 14.50 18.87 -1.20
CA LEU A 307 15.06 18.45 0.07
C LEU A 307 16.29 19.34 0.22
N PRO A 308 16.31 20.25 1.22
CA PRO A 308 17.46 21.09 1.42
C PRO A 308 18.64 20.15 1.58
N ARG A 309 19.63 20.27 0.70
CA ARG A 309 20.93 19.67 0.95
C ARG A 309 21.37 20.26 2.29
N ILE A 310 21.54 19.42 3.30
CA ILE A 310 22.20 19.76 4.56
C ILE A 310 23.66 20.06 4.19
N GLY A 311 23.92 21.28 3.75
CA GLY A 311 25.22 21.91 3.72
C GLY A 311 25.30 22.84 4.92
N ARG A 312 26.44 22.79 5.62
CA ARG A 312 26.78 23.61 6.78
C ARG A 312 26.50 25.11 6.55
N PRO A 313 26.19 25.89 7.60
CA PRO A 313 25.56 27.18 7.47
C PRO A 313 26.57 28.27 7.07
N ARG A 314 26.20 29.12 6.10
CA ARG A 314 26.44 30.57 6.14
C ARG A 314 25.28 31.27 5.40
N LEU A 315 24.55 32.12 6.14
CA LEU A 315 23.64 33.16 5.64
C LEU A 315 24.49 34.37 5.17
N PRO A 316 24.02 35.31 4.28
CA PRO A 316 22.65 35.87 4.24
C PRO A 316 21.99 36.14 2.85
N VAL A 317 20.65 36.11 2.86
CA VAL A 317 19.61 37.05 2.34
C VAL A 317 19.64 37.57 0.87
N LEU A 318 18.57 37.33 0.08
CA LEU A 318 17.54 38.34 -0.30
C LEU A 318 16.35 37.77 -1.12
N ARG A 319 15.18 38.39 -0.90
CA ARG A 319 13.81 38.05 -1.33
C ARG A 319 13.49 38.51 -2.76
N PHE A 320 12.60 37.80 -3.48
CA PHE A 320 11.66 38.45 -4.42
C PHE A 320 10.31 37.72 -4.57
N SER A 321 9.32 38.54 -4.91
CA SER A 321 7.86 38.44 -4.77
C SER A 321 7.14 37.47 -5.73
N LEU A 322 6.08 36.81 -5.22
CA LEU A 322 5.16 35.95 -5.97
C LEU A 322 3.99 36.78 -6.55
N ARG A 323 3.92 36.85 -7.89
CA ARG A 323 2.79 37.39 -8.65
C ARG A 323 1.68 36.32 -8.75
N LYS A 324 0.44 36.69 -8.39
CA LYS A 324 -0.77 35.84 -8.55
C LYS A 324 -1.18 35.77 -10.04
N PRO A 325 -1.43 34.58 -10.62
CA PRO A 325 -2.03 34.49 -11.94
C PRO A 325 -3.56 34.65 -11.88
N LYS A 326 -4.12 35.44 -12.80
CA LYS A 326 -5.56 35.55 -13.07
C LYS A 326 -6.03 34.27 -13.79
N LEU A 327 -7.06 33.62 -13.26
CA LEU A 327 -7.74 32.49 -13.90
C LEU A 327 -8.67 33.00 -15.02
N PRO A 328 -8.72 32.34 -16.20
CA PRO A 328 -9.74 32.62 -17.20
C PRO A 328 -11.09 32.03 -16.78
N ARG A 329 -12.16 32.80 -16.99
CA ARG A 329 -13.56 32.34 -16.91
C ARG A 329 -13.82 31.37 -18.06
N PHE A 330 -14.09 30.10 -17.73
CA PHE A 330 -14.60 29.13 -18.67
C PHE A 330 -16.13 29.16 -18.66
N SER A 331 -16.74 29.48 -19.80
CA SER A 331 -18.15 29.23 -20.07
C SER A 331 -18.36 27.74 -20.30
N ALA A 332 -19.28 27.13 -19.54
CA ALA A 332 -19.61 25.72 -19.64
C ALA A 332 -20.32 25.39 -20.98
N PRO A 333 -19.92 24.34 -21.71
CA PRO A 333 -20.68 23.86 -22.85
C PRO A 333 -21.91 23.07 -22.39
N LYS A 334 -23.06 23.32 -23.03
CA LYS A 334 -24.29 22.55 -22.86
C LYS A 334 -24.07 21.10 -23.33
N LEU A 335 -24.21 20.14 -22.42
CA LEU A 335 -24.15 18.71 -22.74
C LEU A 335 -25.48 18.24 -23.36
N PRO A 336 -25.46 17.37 -24.39
CA PRO A 336 -26.66 16.80 -24.98
C PRO A 336 -27.27 15.72 -24.07
N ARG A 337 -28.61 15.75 -23.93
CA ARG A 337 -29.42 14.75 -23.23
C ARG A 337 -29.31 13.39 -23.95
N MET A 338 -28.57 12.45 -23.39
CA MET A 338 -28.59 11.06 -23.84
C MET A 338 -29.78 10.31 -23.20
N ARG A 339 -30.65 9.75 -24.06
CA ARG A 339 -31.70 8.80 -23.66
C ARG A 339 -31.08 7.42 -23.47
N LEU A 340 -31.23 6.85 -22.28
CA LEU A 340 -30.78 5.50 -21.96
C LEU A 340 -31.74 4.45 -22.59
N PRO A 341 -31.22 3.36 -23.19
CA PRO A 341 -32.06 2.28 -23.69
C PRO A 341 -32.59 1.42 -22.55
N LYS A 342 -33.89 1.06 -22.63
CA LYS A 342 -34.54 0.08 -21.75
C LYS A 342 -33.91 -1.30 -21.98
N VAL A 343 -33.21 -1.81 -20.96
CA VAL A 343 -32.70 -3.18 -20.92
C VAL A 343 -33.71 -4.03 -20.16
N ALA A 344 -34.34 -4.98 -20.86
CA ALA A 344 -35.16 -6.01 -20.24
C ALA A 344 -34.26 -7.09 -19.61
N LEU A 345 -34.50 -7.40 -18.34
CA LEU A 345 -33.80 -8.44 -17.58
C LEU A 345 -34.42 -9.81 -17.88
N PRO A 346 -33.61 -10.88 -18.06
CA PRO A 346 -34.13 -12.22 -18.24
C PRO A 346 -34.58 -12.80 -16.89
N SER A 347 -35.77 -13.39 -16.87
CA SER A 347 -36.36 -14.09 -15.73
C SER A 347 -35.63 -15.41 -15.46
N LEU A 348 -34.94 -15.49 -14.32
CA LEU A 348 -34.37 -16.73 -13.78
C LEU A 348 -35.49 -17.58 -13.13
N ARG A 349 -35.76 -18.76 -13.70
CA ARG A 349 -36.57 -19.80 -13.04
C ARG A 349 -35.68 -20.63 -12.12
N LEU A 350 -36.04 -20.67 -10.84
CA LEU A 350 -35.44 -21.55 -9.83
C LEU A 350 -36.08 -22.94 -9.88
N PRO A 351 -35.33 -24.03 -9.69
CA PRO A 351 -35.89 -25.37 -9.56
C PRO A 351 -36.41 -25.62 -8.13
N ARG A 352 -37.57 -26.27 -8.09
CA ARG A 352 -38.35 -26.66 -6.92
C ARG A 352 -37.76 -27.95 -6.32
N PRO A 353 -37.62 -28.09 -4.99
CA PRO A 353 -37.19 -29.33 -4.37
C PRO A 353 -38.40 -30.21 -4.07
N THR A 354 -38.39 -31.44 -4.59
CA THR A 354 -39.25 -32.54 -4.12
C THR A 354 -38.40 -33.45 -3.27
N GLY A 355 -38.79 -33.63 -2.01
CA GLY A 355 -38.20 -34.62 -1.12
C GLY A 355 -38.69 -36.03 -1.44
N ARG A 356 -38.03 -37.03 -0.86
CA ARG A 356 -38.66 -38.25 -0.35
C ARG A 356 -37.70 -38.98 0.59
N THR A 357 -38.17 -39.17 1.81
CA THR A 357 -37.67 -40.12 2.81
C THR A 357 -38.46 -41.40 2.60
N GLU A 358 -37.80 -42.56 2.49
CA GLU A 358 -38.38 -43.86 2.82
C GLU A 358 -37.29 -44.92 2.91
N ALA A 359 -37.58 -45.92 3.72
CA ALA A 359 -36.65 -46.79 4.43
C ALA A 359 -36.49 -48.18 3.79
N SER A 360 -35.62 -48.96 4.45
CA SER A 360 -35.66 -50.43 4.59
C SER A 360 -34.89 -51.30 3.59
N SER A 361 -33.93 -52.02 4.19
CA SER A 361 -33.62 -53.46 4.06
C SER A 361 -33.58 -54.12 2.68
N GLU A 362 -32.44 -54.72 2.35
CA GLU A 362 -32.23 -56.19 2.33
C GLU A 362 -30.89 -56.55 1.70
N THR A 363 -30.15 -57.42 2.40
CA THR A 363 -29.06 -58.26 1.89
C THR A 363 -29.68 -59.42 1.07
N PRO A 364 -29.03 -60.00 0.05
CA PRO A 364 -27.99 -61.01 0.29
C PRO A 364 -26.78 -61.00 -0.68
N GLU A 365 -25.70 -61.59 -0.17
CA GLU A 365 -24.52 -62.24 -0.82
C GLU A 365 -24.86 -63.12 -2.06
N PRO A 366 -23.90 -63.76 -2.80
CA PRO A 366 -22.43 -63.87 -2.60
C PRO A 366 -21.57 -63.71 -3.88
N GLY A 367 -20.24 -63.73 -3.73
CA GLY A 367 -19.34 -64.15 -4.83
C GLY A 367 -17.88 -63.74 -4.69
N SER A 368 -17.05 -64.68 -4.19
CA SER A 368 -15.74 -65.13 -4.73
C SER A 368 -14.72 -64.04 -5.19
N GLU A 369 -13.43 -64.04 -4.86
CA GLU A 369 -12.53 -65.12 -4.48
C GLU A 369 -11.09 -64.51 -4.32
N VAL A 370 -10.21 -65.28 -3.66
CA VAL A 370 -8.75 -65.32 -3.88
C VAL A 370 -7.87 -64.24 -3.22
N THR A 371 -7.55 -64.55 -1.95
CA THR A 371 -6.21 -64.80 -1.38
C THR A 371 -5.04 -63.83 -1.61
N GLY A 372 -4.47 -63.39 -0.48
CA GLY A 372 -3.06 -63.02 -0.31
C GLY A 372 -2.70 -62.92 1.17
N LYS A 373 -2.28 -64.05 1.76
CA LYS A 373 -1.73 -64.19 3.12
C LYS A 373 -0.27 -63.72 3.16
N GLU A 374 0.10 -62.99 4.20
CA GLU A 374 1.32 -63.15 5.04
C GLU A 374 1.18 -62.16 6.21
N GLN A 375 0.69 -62.55 7.37
CA GLN A 375 1.45 -63.15 8.48
C GLN A 375 2.80 -62.44 8.74
N ASN A 376 2.83 -61.54 9.72
CA ASN A 376 3.55 -61.91 10.95
C ASN A 376 3.01 -61.17 12.19
N SER A 377 2.84 -61.98 13.22
CA SER A 377 2.38 -61.71 14.57
C SER A 377 3.57 -61.69 15.51
N GLU A 378 3.57 -60.82 16.52
CA GLU A 378 4.05 -61.09 17.89
C GLU A 378 3.83 -59.81 18.71
N SER A 379 2.81 -59.75 19.58
CA SER A 379 2.71 -60.34 20.92
C SER A 379 3.02 -59.31 22.01
N ARG A 380 1.92 -58.91 22.69
CA ARG A 380 1.72 -58.64 24.14
C ARG A 380 2.72 -59.35 25.10
N PRO A 381 2.74 -59.11 26.44
CA PRO A 381 1.71 -58.44 27.26
C PRO A 381 2.16 -57.56 28.46
N ASP A 382 1.15 -56.81 28.93
CA ASP A 382 0.63 -56.62 30.32
C ASP A 382 1.46 -56.10 31.52
N ALA A 383 0.68 -55.38 32.35
CA ALA A 383 0.76 -55.16 33.80
C ALA A 383 1.74 -54.04 34.27
N SER A 384 1.46 -53.19 35.27
CA SER A 384 0.57 -53.35 36.43
C SER A 384 0.19 -52.00 37.06
N GLN A 385 -0.89 -52.08 37.83
CA GLN A 385 -1.49 -51.15 38.79
C GLN A 385 -0.56 -50.56 39.87
N THR A 386 -0.89 -49.37 40.39
CA THR A 386 -0.93 -48.98 41.83
C THR A 386 -1.40 -47.52 41.93
N ALA A 387 -2.61 -47.21 42.42
CA ALA A 387 -3.06 -47.11 43.81
C ALA A 387 -2.50 -45.90 44.61
N GLU A 388 -3.46 -45.05 45.03
CA GLU A 388 -3.53 -43.98 46.05
C GLU A 388 -2.54 -43.98 47.25
N PRO A 389 -2.32 -42.85 48.02
CA PRO A 389 -3.39 -42.16 48.76
C PRO A 389 -3.26 -40.65 49.12
N ARG A 390 -4.40 -40.14 49.62
CA ARG A 390 -4.64 -38.91 50.42
C ARG A 390 -3.63 -38.69 51.57
N VAL A 391 -3.25 -37.43 51.81
CA VAL A 391 -2.94 -36.92 53.16
C VAL A 391 -3.47 -35.49 53.35
N SER A 392 -4.17 -35.32 54.46
CA SER A 392 -4.73 -34.11 55.06
C SER A 392 -3.74 -33.43 56.01
N ARG A 393 -3.90 -32.12 56.25
CA ARG A 393 -3.59 -31.32 57.48
C ARG A 393 -3.40 -29.86 57.08
N LYS A 394 -3.73 -28.83 57.86
CA LYS A 394 -4.55 -28.63 59.08
C LYS A 394 -4.62 -27.10 59.23
N ALA A 395 -5.73 -26.59 59.78
CA ALA A 395 -5.94 -25.20 60.12
C ALA A 395 -5.01 -24.69 61.24
N ALA A 396 -4.71 -23.38 61.26
CA ALA A 396 -4.51 -22.64 62.50
C ALA A 396 -4.81 -21.14 62.32
N ARG A 397 -5.65 -20.67 63.24
CA ARG A 397 -6.27 -19.37 63.46
C ARG A 397 -5.35 -18.50 64.34
N LYS A 398 -5.44 -17.16 64.24
CA LYS A 398 -5.37 -16.15 65.35
C LYS A 398 -5.24 -14.75 64.71
N SER A 399 -6.29 -13.93 64.65
CA SER A 399 -6.90 -13.09 65.69
C SER A 399 -6.10 -11.82 66.06
N ALA A 400 -6.70 -10.69 65.66
CA ALA A 400 -6.90 -9.45 66.41
C ALA A 400 -5.69 -8.65 66.93
N LYS A 401 -5.59 -7.37 66.51
CA LYS A 401 -5.74 -6.27 67.47
C LYS A 401 -6.16 -4.96 66.80
N SER A 402 -7.15 -4.34 67.42
CA SER A 402 -7.66 -3.00 67.19
C SER A 402 -6.89 -1.96 68.03
N SER A 403 -6.82 -0.74 67.50
CA SER A 403 -6.71 0.54 68.22
C SER A 403 -7.02 1.61 67.16
N LYS A 404 -8.22 2.23 67.08
CA LYS A 404 -8.89 3.15 68.00
C LYS A 404 -8.00 4.33 68.42
N ALA A 405 -8.15 5.49 67.76
CA ALA A 405 -8.80 6.70 68.32
C ALA A 405 -8.25 8.03 67.74
N LYS A 406 -9.21 8.91 67.37
CA LYS A 406 -9.31 10.37 67.61
C LYS A 406 -8.22 11.35 67.12
N SER A 407 -8.62 12.22 66.18
CA SER A 407 -8.83 13.68 66.32
C SER A 407 -9.14 14.23 64.91
N ALA A 408 -10.28 14.85 64.57
CA ALA A 408 -10.91 16.08 65.07
C ALA A 408 -9.99 17.31 65.02
N ALA A 409 -9.98 18.03 63.88
CA ALA A 409 -10.21 19.48 63.75
C ALA A 409 -9.81 19.99 62.33
N PRO A 410 -10.35 21.15 61.88
CA PRO A 410 -10.58 21.51 60.47
C PRO A 410 -9.51 22.47 59.92
N GLN A 411 -9.67 22.89 58.64
CA GLN A 411 -8.97 23.96 57.88
C GLN A 411 -8.26 23.39 56.63
N VAL A 412 -8.27 23.99 55.43
CA VAL A 412 -8.67 25.31 54.93
C VAL A 412 -8.87 25.14 53.40
N GLN A 413 -9.92 25.72 52.85
CA GLN A 413 -10.02 25.96 51.41
C GLN A 413 -9.08 27.11 51.06
N PRO A 414 -8.21 27.02 50.03
CA PRO A 414 -7.68 28.22 49.43
C PRO A 414 -8.73 28.75 48.44
N GLU A 415 -9.40 29.83 48.84
CA GLU A 415 -9.87 30.87 47.93
C GLU A 415 -8.74 31.19 46.94
N GLN A 416 -8.97 30.92 45.66
CA GLN A 416 -8.26 31.59 44.58
C GLN A 416 -9.12 32.74 44.09
N ASP A 417 -9.10 33.83 44.84
CA ASP A 417 -9.32 35.15 44.29
C ASP A 417 -8.10 35.53 43.44
N VAL A 418 -8.19 35.30 42.13
CA VAL A 418 -7.29 35.95 41.18
C VAL A 418 -7.97 37.22 40.70
N GLN A 419 -7.60 38.27 41.41
CA GLN A 419 -7.73 39.68 41.09
C GLN A 419 -7.58 39.96 39.59
N GLN A 420 -8.66 40.49 39.02
CA GLN A 420 -8.75 40.99 37.67
C GLN A 420 -8.04 42.35 37.60
N THR A 421 -6.72 42.36 37.47
CA THR A 421 -5.97 43.59 37.15
C THR A 421 -6.15 43.92 35.66
N ALA A 422 -6.78 45.08 35.42
CA ALA A 422 -6.94 45.71 34.13
C ALA A 422 -5.57 45.89 33.41
N PRO A 423 -5.51 45.71 32.07
CA PRO A 423 -4.32 46.03 31.31
C PRO A 423 -4.16 47.56 31.17
N PRO A 424 -2.93 48.09 31.29
CA PRO A 424 -2.67 49.51 31.11
C PRO A 424 -2.77 49.91 29.63
N ALA A 425 -3.31 51.11 29.43
CA ALA A 425 -3.50 51.75 28.13
C ALA A 425 -2.19 51.80 27.32
N THR A 426 -2.25 51.28 26.09
CA THR A 426 -1.16 51.37 25.13
C THR A 426 -1.16 52.77 24.49
N PRO A 427 -0.01 53.45 24.38
CA PRO A 427 0.08 54.78 23.77
C PRO A 427 -0.17 54.74 22.26
N GLN A 428 -1.04 55.64 21.79
CA GLN A 428 -1.36 55.85 20.38
C GLN A 428 -0.12 56.26 19.59
N ARG A 429 0.32 55.40 18.67
CA ARG A 429 1.39 55.71 17.72
C ARG A 429 0.80 56.36 16.47
N LYS A 430 1.10 57.65 16.28
CA LYS A 430 0.77 58.45 15.07
C LYS A 430 1.12 57.69 13.80
N ALA A 431 0.14 57.56 12.90
CA ALA A 431 0.29 56.99 11.57
C ALA A 431 1.05 57.97 10.66
N PRO A 432 2.07 57.51 9.90
CA PRO A 432 2.74 58.35 8.91
C PRO A 432 1.92 58.46 7.62
N GLU A 433 1.80 59.72 7.19
CA GLU A 433 1.14 60.22 5.99
C GLU A 433 1.67 59.55 4.70
N ARG A 434 0.77 58.96 3.91
CA ARG A 434 1.10 58.30 2.65
C ARG A 434 1.14 59.31 1.50
N LYS A 435 2.31 59.46 0.87
CA LYS A 435 2.46 60.15 -0.43
C LYS A 435 1.68 59.46 -1.55
N PRO A 436 1.14 60.21 -2.53
CA PRO A 436 0.41 59.66 -3.67
C PRO A 436 1.34 58.93 -4.67
N PRO A 437 0.83 57.92 -5.39
CA PRO A 437 1.62 57.13 -6.34
C PRO A 437 1.84 57.88 -7.68
N PRO A 438 2.99 57.68 -8.34
CA PRO A 438 3.29 58.26 -9.65
C PRO A 438 2.49 57.61 -10.79
N PRO A 439 2.31 58.31 -11.93
CA PRO A 439 1.50 57.85 -13.06
C PRO A 439 2.11 56.62 -13.77
N PRO A 440 1.25 55.76 -14.36
CA PRO A 440 1.68 54.51 -14.99
C PRO A 440 2.43 54.73 -16.31
N ALA A 441 3.64 54.17 -16.40
CA ALA A 441 4.43 54.13 -17.62
C ALA A 441 3.80 53.23 -18.70
N GLU A 442 3.89 53.68 -19.95
CA GLU A 442 3.39 53.00 -21.14
C GLU A 442 4.03 51.60 -21.35
N PRO A 443 3.25 50.61 -21.81
CA PRO A 443 3.76 49.28 -22.10
C PRO A 443 4.52 49.23 -23.44
N PRO A 444 5.66 48.51 -23.51
CA PRO A 444 6.44 48.39 -24.72
C PRO A 444 5.72 47.55 -25.80
N GLN A 445 5.74 48.06 -27.03
CA GLN A 445 5.20 47.42 -28.22
C GLN A 445 5.88 46.06 -28.47
N ARG A 446 5.04 45.02 -28.60
CA ARG A 446 5.47 43.62 -28.76
C ARG A 446 5.57 43.30 -30.27
N LYS A 447 6.79 43.08 -30.77
CA LYS A 447 7.04 42.59 -32.14
C LYS A 447 6.37 41.23 -32.38
N ALA A 448 5.71 41.12 -33.53
CA ALA A 448 4.96 39.94 -33.96
C ALA A 448 5.89 38.71 -34.21
N PRO A 449 5.43 37.48 -33.93
CA PRO A 449 6.19 36.27 -34.23
C PRO A 449 6.19 35.93 -35.73
N PRO A 450 7.27 35.34 -36.25
CA PRO A 450 7.39 34.97 -37.66
C PRO A 450 6.42 33.86 -38.07
N LYS A 451 5.88 34.02 -39.28
CA LYS A 451 4.90 33.18 -39.96
C LYS A 451 5.48 31.76 -40.18
N ARG A 452 4.77 30.74 -39.71
CA ARG A 452 5.11 29.33 -39.88
C ARG A 452 4.80 28.92 -41.32
N VAL A 453 5.81 28.47 -42.05
CA VAL A 453 5.68 27.88 -43.39
C VAL A 453 5.25 26.42 -43.19
N ASP A 454 4.08 26.06 -43.73
CA ASP A 454 3.61 24.68 -43.78
C ASP A 454 4.33 23.92 -44.90
N PRO A 455 4.73 22.64 -44.66
CA PRO A 455 5.35 21.83 -45.69
C PRO A 455 4.34 21.40 -46.78
N PRO A 456 4.81 21.17 -48.02
CA PRO A 456 3.96 20.86 -49.16
C PRO A 456 3.21 19.54 -48.95
N GLN A 457 1.92 19.56 -49.27
CA GLN A 457 1.07 18.38 -49.34
C GLN A 457 1.54 17.50 -50.50
N SER A 458 2.13 16.35 -50.20
CA SER A 458 2.29 15.26 -51.16
C SER A 458 0.93 14.58 -51.36
N HIS A 459 0.36 14.76 -52.54
CA HIS A 459 -0.78 13.99 -53.04
C HIS A 459 -0.33 12.53 -53.18
N ASP A 460 -0.71 11.69 -52.22
CA ASP A 460 -0.57 10.24 -52.30
C ASP A 460 -1.91 9.69 -52.80
N ASP A 461 -2.07 9.66 -54.13
CA ASP A 461 -3.18 9.00 -54.82
C ASP A 461 -2.94 7.48 -54.79
N SER A 462 -3.07 6.88 -53.59
CA SER A 462 -3.18 5.43 -53.45
C SER A 462 -4.64 5.00 -53.63
N PRO A 463 -4.96 4.08 -54.55
CA PRO A 463 -6.33 3.65 -54.80
C PRO A 463 -6.88 2.93 -53.56
N HIS A 464 -7.87 3.56 -52.93
CA HIS A 464 -8.68 2.99 -51.84
C HIS A 464 -9.68 1.94 -52.36
N ALA A 465 -9.22 1.01 -53.19
CA ALA A 465 -9.99 -0.17 -53.57
C ALA A 465 -9.75 -1.30 -52.53
N ASP A 466 -10.81 -2.04 -52.21
CA ASP A 466 -10.80 -3.40 -51.62
C ASP A 466 -11.06 -3.58 -50.11
N PHE A 467 -11.44 -2.56 -49.33
CA PHE A 467 -11.80 -2.79 -47.91
C PHE A 467 -13.20 -3.38 -47.68
N GLU A 468 -14.07 -3.42 -48.69
CA GLU A 468 -15.44 -3.96 -48.52
C GLU A 468 -15.51 -5.50 -48.52
N ASN A 469 -14.60 -6.19 -49.22
CA ASN A 469 -14.60 -7.67 -49.27
C ASN A 469 -14.02 -8.35 -48.03
N ASP A 470 -13.35 -7.61 -47.14
CA ASP A 470 -12.72 -8.16 -45.94
C ASP A 470 -13.73 -8.47 -44.80
N ARG A 471 -14.99 -8.05 -44.92
CA ARG A 471 -15.98 -8.18 -43.85
C ARG A 471 -16.49 -9.61 -43.63
N SER A 472 -16.53 -10.45 -44.66
CA SER A 472 -17.00 -11.85 -44.56
C SER A 472 -15.95 -12.83 -44.02
N LEU A 473 -14.67 -12.45 -43.97
CA LEU A 473 -13.59 -13.35 -43.58
C LEU A 473 -13.49 -13.57 -42.07
N SER A 474 -13.20 -14.82 -41.69
CA SER A 474 -12.93 -15.22 -40.30
C SER A 474 -11.72 -14.47 -39.74
N LYS A 475 -11.72 -14.18 -38.43
CA LYS A 475 -10.56 -13.56 -37.73
C LYS A 475 -9.24 -14.30 -37.97
N LYS A 476 -9.29 -15.61 -38.21
CA LYS A 476 -8.10 -16.43 -38.48
C LYS A 476 -7.55 -16.19 -39.89
N GLU A 477 -8.44 -16.05 -40.89
CA GLU A 477 -8.08 -15.74 -42.28
C GLU A 477 -7.54 -14.33 -42.43
N ARG A 478 -8.17 -13.32 -41.79
CA ARG A 478 -7.63 -11.95 -41.80
C ARG A 478 -6.21 -11.87 -41.25
N ARG A 479 -5.86 -12.71 -40.26
CA ARG A 479 -4.49 -12.81 -39.74
C ARG A 479 -3.53 -13.50 -40.71
N ARG A 480 -4.00 -14.48 -41.48
CA ARG A 480 -3.20 -15.15 -42.53
C ARG A 480 -2.94 -14.20 -43.70
N LEU A 481 -3.97 -13.51 -44.21
CA LEU A 481 -3.85 -12.52 -45.28
C LEU A 481 -2.90 -11.38 -44.90
N ARG A 482 -3.00 -10.83 -43.69
CA ARG A 482 -2.06 -9.81 -43.21
C ARG A 482 -0.62 -10.31 -43.11
N LYS A 483 -0.39 -11.60 -42.84
CA LYS A 483 0.96 -12.17 -42.86
C LYS A 483 1.48 -12.34 -44.28
N LEU A 484 0.65 -12.81 -45.20
CA LEU A 484 1.01 -12.96 -46.61
C LEU A 484 1.31 -11.61 -47.26
N LYS A 485 0.47 -10.59 -47.05
CA LYS A 485 0.70 -9.23 -47.58
C LYS A 485 2.04 -8.64 -47.10
N ARG A 486 2.38 -8.83 -45.82
CA ARG A 486 3.70 -8.43 -45.27
C ARG A 486 4.86 -9.24 -45.82
N GLN A 487 4.65 -10.48 -46.26
CA GLN A 487 5.69 -11.28 -46.91
C GLN A 487 5.88 -10.83 -48.36
N ALA A 488 4.79 -10.54 -49.07
CA ALA A 488 4.83 -9.99 -50.42
C ALA A 488 5.51 -8.61 -50.46
N GLU A 489 5.17 -7.70 -49.55
CA GLU A 489 5.84 -6.39 -49.42
C GLU A 489 7.36 -6.54 -49.16
N ARG A 490 7.76 -7.56 -48.37
CA ARG A 490 9.18 -7.85 -48.13
C ARG A 490 9.89 -8.47 -49.33
N GLN A 491 9.15 -9.17 -50.19
CA GLN A 491 9.70 -9.72 -51.43
C GLN A 491 9.84 -8.62 -52.48
N GLN A 492 8.84 -7.76 -52.64
CA GLN A 492 8.91 -6.58 -53.50
C GLN A 492 10.04 -5.62 -53.08
N ALA A 493 10.18 -5.36 -51.78
CA ALA A 493 11.27 -4.54 -51.27
C ALA A 493 12.66 -5.19 -51.42
N ARG A 494 12.74 -6.49 -51.72
CA ARG A 494 14.01 -7.18 -52.01
C ARG A 494 14.32 -7.23 -53.50
N SER A 495 13.30 -7.29 -54.36
CA SER A 495 13.47 -7.32 -55.80
C SER A 495 13.70 -5.93 -56.40
N GLY A 496 13.28 -4.86 -55.72
CA GLY A 496 13.48 -3.48 -56.17
C GLY A 496 14.87 -2.89 -55.87
N ASP A 497 15.80 -3.68 -55.32
CA ASP A 497 17.20 -3.28 -55.10
C ASP A 497 18.14 -3.83 -56.21
N ASP A 498 17.61 -4.58 -57.19
CA ASP A 498 18.38 -5.22 -58.28
C ASP A 498 18.23 -4.51 -59.65
N ASP A 499 17.50 -3.38 -59.71
CA ASP A 499 17.42 -2.44 -60.85
C ASP A 499 18.09 -1.11 -60.48
#